data_AF-A0A0Q1AJV3-F1
#
_entry.id   AF-A0A0Q1AJV3-F1
#
_cell.length_a   1.000
_cell.length_b   1.000
_cell.length_c   1.000
_cell.angle_alpha   90.00
_cell.angle_beta   90.00
_cell.angle_gamma   90.00
#
_symmetry.space_group_name_H-M   'P 1'
#
loop_
_entity.id
_entity.type
_entity.pdbx_description
1 polymer ?
#
loop_
_entity_poly.entity_id
_entity_poly.type
_entity_poly.pdbx_seq_one_letter_code
_entity_poly.pdbx_strand_id
1 'polypeptide(L)'
;WGSNPLESMPRHMSRYAIYPRGHWTRRGRFDRTVITVDPRRSQTAENSDLHVQLKPNSDYELISALLTLLHGRRPHNSVEEVTGVPISVMEEMLDMMKGCNFGTIYVGLGIASSYGKQRNAELAFNLVKELNSHTKFVIGALRGHCNVAGFNQIASYLYGYPFGLDFSRGYPRYNPGEFTAVDLLREKDVDAALVVSADLASHLPAPCAEYLAEIPTICIDIAPCPTTLISEVVLPGVIDAMECDGTFYRLDDVPVYFRPFTSSPFSFTESNEDTLRQIFNRLTEGRKSSPSDRRLVA
;
A
#
# COMPACT_ATOMS: atom_id res chain seq x y z
N TRP A 1 -11.37 -6.39 -5.38
CA TRP A 1 -11.89 -5.10 -5.84
C TRP A 1 -10.74 -4.18 -6.19
N GLY A 2 -10.65 -3.72 -7.44
CA GLY A 2 -9.57 -2.82 -7.87
C GLY A 2 -8.17 -3.43 -7.69
N SER A 3 -8.02 -4.72 -7.94
CA SER A 3 -6.75 -5.44 -7.80
C SER A 3 -6.68 -6.62 -8.77
N ASN A 4 -5.48 -6.88 -9.30
CA ASN A 4 -5.17 -8.04 -10.15
C ASN A 4 -4.14 -8.95 -9.44
N PRO A 5 -4.53 -9.73 -8.41
CA PRO A 5 -3.62 -10.55 -7.64
C PRO A 5 -2.87 -11.60 -8.46
N LEU A 6 -3.39 -12.12 -9.57
CA LEU A 6 -2.63 -13.09 -10.38
C LEU A 6 -1.33 -12.50 -10.96
N GLU A 7 -1.29 -11.20 -11.24
CA GLU A 7 -0.08 -10.51 -11.72
C GLU A 7 0.69 -9.83 -10.58
N SER A 8 -0.02 -9.11 -9.70
CA SER A 8 0.60 -8.29 -8.65
C SER A 8 1.01 -9.09 -7.41
N MET A 9 0.35 -10.20 -7.13
CA MET A 9 0.61 -11.07 -5.98
C MET A 9 0.41 -12.55 -6.35
N PRO A 10 1.24 -13.13 -7.24
CA PRO A 10 0.89 -14.36 -7.96
C PRO A 10 0.54 -15.56 -7.07
N ARG A 11 1.06 -15.59 -5.83
CA ARG A 11 0.80 -16.66 -4.87
C ARG A 11 -0.35 -16.41 -3.89
N HIS A 12 -0.96 -15.23 -3.91
CA HIS A 12 -2.00 -14.86 -2.96
C HIS A 12 -3.23 -15.78 -3.10
N MET A 13 -3.73 -15.95 -4.33
CA MET A 13 -4.89 -16.81 -4.59
C MET A 13 -4.61 -18.27 -4.26
N SER A 14 -3.38 -18.75 -4.55
CA SER A 14 -2.99 -20.15 -4.34
C SER A 14 -2.62 -20.51 -2.91
N ARG A 15 -2.17 -19.54 -2.09
CA ARG A 15 -1.81 -19.77 -0.68
C ARG A 15 -2.86 -19.34 0.34
N TYR A 16 -3.63 -18.29 0.06
CA TYR A 16 -4.45 -17.66 1.10
C TYR A 16 -5.94 -17.56 0.74
N ALA A 17 -6.28 -17.10 -0.47
CA ALA A 17 -7.65 -16.67 -0.73
C ALA A 17 -8.58 -17.71 -1.38
N ILE A 18 -8.13 -18.41 -2.43
CA ILE A 18 -9.05 -19.08 -3.36
C ILE A 18 -8.83 -20.59 -3.43
N TYR A 19 -7.65 -21.04 -3.83
CA TYR A 19 -7.39 -22.46 -4.06
C TYR A 19 -7.14 -23.32 -2.79
N PRO A 20 -6.62 -22.79 -1.66
CA PRO A 20 -6.38 -23.60 -0.47
C PRO A 20 -7.64 -24.29 0.06
N ARG A 21 -7.49 -25.58 0.38
CA ARG A 21 -8.48 -26.38 1.12
C ARG A 21 -8.40 -26.04 2.60
N GLY A 22 -9.42 -25.38 3.13
CA GLY A 22 -9.49 -24.96 4.53
C GLY A 22 -10.25 -25.95 5.41
N HIS A 23 -10.33 -25.64 6.70
CA HIS A 23 -11.09 -26.44 7.67
C HIS A 23 -12.60 -26.53 7.29
N TRP A 24 -13.20 -25.39 6.94
CA TRP A 24 -14.61 -25.27 6.51
C TRP A 24 -14.82 -25.26 4.99
N THR A 25 -13.74 -25.13 4.19
CA THR A 25 -13.76 -25.09 2.72
C THR A 25 -12.90 -26.22 2.14
N ARG A 26 -13.30 -27.46 2.41
CA ARG A 26 -12.48 -28.65 2.13
C ARG A 26 -12.29 -28.94 0.65
N ARG A 27 -13.18 -28.43 -0.23
CA ARG A 27 -13.04 -28.54 -1.69
C ARG A 27 -12.29 -27.35 -2.31
N GLY A 28 -11.75 -26.43 -1.50
CA GLY A 28 -10.91 -25.33 -1.98
C GLY A 28 -11.70 -24.37 -2.89
N ARG A 29 -11.22 -24.14 -4.12
CA ARG A 29 -11.86 -23.26 -5.12
C ARG A 29 -13.35 -23.55 -5.33
N PHE A 30 -13.76 -24.82 -5.29
CA PHE A 30 -15.15 -25.23 -5.52
C PHE A 30 -16.11 -24.89 -4.35
N ASP A 31 -15.58 -24.52 -3.19
CA ASP A 31 -16.38 -24.04 -2.04
C ASP A 31 -16.39 -22.50 -1.95
N ARG A 32 -15.89 -21.79 -2.97
CA ARG A 32 -15.71 -20.35 -2.94
C ARG A 32 -16.28 -19.71 -4.19
N THR A 33 -16.96 -18.59 -4.00
CA THR A 33 -17.37 -17.68 -5.06
C THR A 33 -16.38 -16.52 -5.11
N VAL A 34 -15.90 -16.19 -6.32
CA VAL A 34 -14.93 -15.13 -6.57
C VAL A 34 -15.60 -14.04 -7.40
N ILE A 35 -15.65 -12.83 -6.84
CA ILE A 35 -16.14 -11.65 -7.53
C ILE A 35 -14.96 -10.72 -7.80
N THR A 36 -14.73 -10.37 -9.07
CA THR A 36 -13.75 -9.35 -9.45
C THR A 36 -14.47 -8.09 -9.90
N VAL A 37 -14.16 -6.98 -9.25
CA VAL A 37 -14.59 -5.63 -9.67
C VAL A 37 -13.35 -4.93 -10.22
N ASP A 38 -13.31 -4.76 -11.53
CA ASP A 38 -12.17 -4.20 -12.28
C ASP A 38 -12.66 -3.67 -13.63
N PRO A 39 -12.29 -2.44 -14.05
CA PRO A 39 -12.68 -1.91 -15.36
C PRO A 39 -12.12 -2.72 -16.53
N ARG A 40 -11.03 -3.47 -16.31
CA ARG A 40 -10.42 -4.34 -17.30
C ARG A 40 -10.80 -5.80 -17.05
N ARG A 41 -10.91 -6.56 -18.14
CA ARG A 41 -10.98 -8.03 -18.06
C ARG A 41 -9.57 -8.59 -17.84
N SER A 42 -9.08 -8.46 -16.61
CA SER A 42 -7.77 -8.96 -16.19
C SER A 42 -7.76 -10.49 -16.07
N GLN A 43 -6.57 -11.11 -15.96
CA GLN A 43 -6.47 -12.55 -15.70
C GLN A 43 -7.25 -12.96 -14.44
N THR A 44 -7.25 -12.12 -13.38
CA THR A 44 -8.05 -12.41 -12.19
C THR A 44 -9.55 -12.37 -12.51
N ALA A 45 -10.01 -11.41 -13.32
CA ALA A 45 -11.40 -11.31 -13.75
C ALA A 45 -11.84 -12.53 -14.59
N GLU A 46 -11.00 -12.99 -15.52
CA GLU A 46 -11.28 -14.18 -16.34
C GLU A 46 -11.45 -15.46 -15.51
N ASN A 47 -10.80 -15.53 -14.34
CA ASN A 47 -10.85 -16.68 -13.44
C ASN A 47 -11.89 -16.52 -12.30
N SER A 48 -12.72 -15.47 -12.36
CA SER A 48 -13.75 -15.16 -11.36
C SER A 48 -15.11 -15.73 -11.77
N ASP A 49 -15.96 -16.01 -10.78
CA ASP A 49 -17.35 -16.46 -11.01
C ASP A 49 -18.23 -15.30 -11.50
N LEU A 50 -17.96 -14.08 -11.01
CA LEU A 50 -18.59 -12.85 -11.47
C LEU A 50 -17.52 -11.78 -11.73
N HIS A 51 -17.54 -11.20 -12.93
CA HIS A 51 -16.77 -10.00 -13.26
C HIS A 51 -17.71 -8.80 -13.37
N VAL A 52 -17.54 -7.84 -12.47
CA VAL A 52 -18.23 -6.55 -12.49
C VAL A 52 -17.33 -5.53 -13.16
N GLN A 53 -17.57 -5.31 -14.46
CA GLN A 53 -16.77 -4.40 -15.29
C GLN A 53 -17.32 -2.97 -15.24
N LEU A 54 -17.02 -2.28 -14.14
CA LEU A 54 -17.38 -0.86 -13.98
C LEU A 54 -16.55 0.07 -14.88
N LYS A 55 -17.07 1.28 -15.13
CA LYS A 55 -16.30 2.37 -15.74
C LYS A 55 -15.19 2.84 -14.78
N PRO A 56 -14.01 3.24 -15.29
CA PRO A 56 -12.97 3.81 -14.44
C PRO A 56 -13.49 4.97 -13.59
N ASN A 57 -13.00 5.08 -12.35
CA ASN A 57 -13.34 6.15 -11.40
C ASN A 57 -14.80 6.17 -10.92
N SER A 58 -15.50 5.03 -10.96
CA SER A 58 -16.91 4.93 -10.53
C SER A 58 -17.14 3.98 -9.33
N ASP A 59 -16.07 3.61 -8.63
CA ASP A 59 -16.12 2.72 -7.47
C ASP A 59 -16.99 3.28 -6.34
N TYR A 60 -16.92 4.60 -6.10
CA TYR A 60 -17.70 5.26 -5.05
C TYR A 60 -19.20 5.13 -5.30
N GLU A 61 -19.63 5.38 -6.54
CA GLU A 61 -21.04 5.31 -6.94
C GLU A 61 -21.55 3.87 -6.93
N LEU A 62 -20.73 2.89 -7.38
CA LEU A 62 -21.08 1.48 -7.32
C LEU A 62 -21.27 1.01 -5.87
N ILE A 63 -20.34 1.34 -4.96
CA ILE A 63 -20.47 0.97 -3.54
C ILE A 63 -21.68 1.68 -2.91
N SER A 64 -21.94 2.94 -3.26
CA SER A 64 -23.12 3.69 -2.77
C SER A 64 -24.43 3.03 -3.20
N ALA A 65 -24.47 2.50 -4.42
CA ALA A 65 -25.62 1.77 -4.94
C ALA A 65 -25.82 0.43 -4.23
N LEU A 66 -24.74 -0.32 -3.97
CA LEU A 66 -24.78 -1.54 -3.16
C LEU A 66 -25.30 -1.27 -1.75
N LEU A 67 -24.85 -0.19 -1.10
CA LEU A 67 -25.36 0.24 0.21
C LEU A 67 -26.86 0.62 0.15
N THR A 68 -27.29 1.26 -0.93
CA THR A 68 -28.71 1.60 -1.14
C THR A 68 -29.57 0.35 -1.26
N LEU A 69 -29.14 -0.61 -2.08
CA LEU A 69 -29.78 -1.91 -2.23
C LEU A 69 -29.80 -2.70 -0.92
N LEU A 70 -28.70 -2.68 -0.16
CA LEU A 70 -28.58 -3.33 1.14
C LEU A 70 -29.60 -2.80 2.14
N HIS A 71 -29.92 -1.51 2.09
CA HIS A 71 -30.98 -0.87 2.89
C HIS A 71 -32.40 -1.07 2.34
N GLY A 72 -32.59 -1.99 1.39
CA GLY A 72 -33.91 -2.30 0.81
C GLY A 72 -34.48 -1.19 -0.05
N ARG A 73 -33.64 -0.27 -0.54
CA ARG A 73 -34.02 0.81 -1.46
C ARG A 73 -33.44 0.54 -2.84
N ARG A 74 -34.09 1.04 -3.87
CA ARG A 74 -33.57 0.95 -5.24
C ARG A 74 -32.75 2.21 -5.56
N PRO A 75 -31.50 2.08 -6.04
CA PRO A 75 -30.73 3.23 -6.51
C PRO A 75 -31.40 3.85 -7.75
N HIS A 76 -31.13 5.13 -7.98
CA HIS A 76 -31.63 5.81 -9.17
C HIS A 76 -31.01 5.21 -10.44
N ASN A 77 -31.79 5.07 -11.52
CA ASN A 77 -31.34 4.40 -12.76
C ASN A 77 -30.09 5.04 -13.40
N SER A 78 -29.81 6.32 -13.12
CA SER A 78 -28.58 6.98 -13.58
C SER A 78 -27.29 6.31 -13.11
N VAL A 79 -27.33 5.48 -12.05
CA VAL A 79 -26.17 4.71 -11.60
C VAL A 79 -25.63 3.79 -12.69
N GLU A 80 -26.51 3.23 -13.53
CA GLU A 80 -26.10 2.33 -14.62
C GLU A 80 -25.27 3.08 -15.66
N GLU A 81 -25.65 4.32 -15.95
CA GLU A 81 -24.89 5.19 -16.85
C GLU A 81 -23.54 5.60 -16.23
N VAL A 82 -23.53 5.98 -14.95
CA VAL A 82 -22.30 6.44 -14.28
C VAL A 82 -21.29 5.31 -14.09
N THR A 83 -21.75 4.17 -13.59
CA THR A 83 -20.89 3.02 -13.27
C THR A 83 -20.67 2.10 -14.46
N GLY A 84 -21.53 2.14 -15.48
CA GLY A 84 -21.55 1.13 -16.55
C GLY A 84 -22.04 -0.25 -16.10
N VAL A 85 -22.51 -0.40 -14.87
CA VAL A 85 -22.99 -1.67 -14.30
C VAL A 85 -24.51 -1.63 -14.20
N PRO A 86 -25.24 -2.61 -14.78
CA PRO A 86 -26.69 -2.69 -14.60
C PRO A 86 -27.07 -2.92 -13.13
N ILE A 87 -28.21 -2.36 -12.68
CA ILE A 87 -28.71 -2.57 -11.32
C ILE A 87 -28.93 -4.06 -11.05
N SER A 88 -29.37 -4.83 -12.04
CA SER A 88 -29.54 -6.29 -11.90
C SER A 88 -28.24 -7.02 -11.54
N VAL A 89 -27.09 -6.56 -12.06
CA VAL A 89 -25.77 -7.11 -11.72
C VAL A 89 -25.35 -6.67 -10.31
N MET A 90 -25.72 -5.46 -9.89
CA MET A 90 -25.50 -5.00 -8.51
C MET A 90 -26.33 -5.82 -7.50
N GLU A 91 -27.59 -6.11 -7.84
CA GLU A 91 -28.48 -6.98 -7.05
C GLU A 91 -27.92 -8.40 -6.97
N GLU A 92 -27.51 -9.00 -8.10
CA GLU A 92 -26.85 -10.31 -8.15
C GLU A 92 -25.59 -10.35 -7.26
N MET A 93 -24.72 -9.35 -7.40
CA MET A 93 -23.50 -9.23 -6.60
C MET A 93 -23.83 -9.13 -5.11
N LEU A 94 -24.84 -8.34 -4.73
CA LEU A 94 -25.24 -8.16 -3.34
C LEU A 94 -25.86 -9.44 -2.75
N ASP A 95 -26.66 -10.16 -3.53
CA ASP A 95 -27.25 -11.43 -3.10
C ASP A 95 -26.18 -12.50 -2.88
N MET A 96 -25.17 -12.59 -3.76
CA MET A 96 -24.00 -13.44 -3.55
C MET A 96 -23.24 -13.06 -2.27
N MET A 97 -23.08 -11.76 -2.00
CA MET A 97 -22.43 -11.28 -0.78
C MET A 97 -23.22 -11.69 0.47
N LYS A 98 -24.54 -11.43 0.50
CA LYS A 98 -25.40 -11.75 1.65
C LYS A 98 -25.54 -13.27 1.88
N GLY A 99 -25.51 -14.06 0.81
CA GLY A 99 -25.68 -15.51 0.87
C GLY A 99 -24.45 -16.32 1.31
N CYS A 100 -23.29 -15.69 1.51
CA CYS A 100 -22.08 -16.40 1.92
C CYS A 100 -22.03 -16.65 3.43
N ASN A 101 -21.25 -17.64 3.87
CA ASN A 101 -21.00 -17.89 5.31
C ASN A 101 -19.89 -17.00 5.88
N PHE A 102 -18.93 -16.59 5.04
CA PHE A 102 -17.82 -15.72 5.39
C PHE A 102 -17.32 -15.02 4.13
N GLY A 103 -17.42 -13.70 4.10
CA GLY A 103 -16.98 -12.85 2.99
C GLY A 103 -15.67 -12.13 3.30
N THR A 104 -14.81 -11.99 2.29
CA THR A 104 -13.61 -11.17 2.37
C THR A 104 -13.50 -10.27 1.15
N ILE A 105 -13.30 -8.96 1.38
CA ILE A 105 -13.00 -8.01 0.31
C ILE A 105 -11.50 -7.74 0.35
N TYR A 106 -10.81 -8.07 -0.74
CA TYR A 106 -9.42 -7.63 -0.95
C TYR A 106 -9.41 -6.41 -1.86
N VAL A 107 -8.88 -5.29 -1.37
CA VAL A 107 -8.73 -4.03 -2.13
C VAL A 107 -7.29 -3.85 -2.62
N GLY A 108 -7.12 -3.18 -3.76
CA GLY A 108 -5.82 -2.79 -4.30
C GLY A 108 -5.78 -1.33 -4.74
N LEU A 109 -4.77 -0.98 -5.56
CA LEU A 109 -4.58 0.39 -6.06
C LEU A 109 -5.74 0.92 -6.89
N GLY A 110 -6.59 0.06 -7.47
CA GLY A 110 -7.79 0.49 -8.18
C GLY A 110 -8.82 1.19 -7.29
N ILE A 111 -8.79 0.95 -5.97
CA ILE A 111 -9.55 1.72 -4.97
C ILE A 111 -8.73 2.90 -4.45
N ALA A 112 -7.46 2.66 -4.08
CA ALA A 112 -6.65 3.62 -3.34
C ALA A 112 -6.12 4.79 -4.21
N SER A 113 -5.95 4.56 -5.52
CA SER A 113 -5.31 5.50 -6.45
C SER A 113 -6.26 6.07 -7.50
N SER A 114 -7.51 5.58 -7.59
CA SER A 114 -8.54 6.15 -8.46
C SER A 114 -9.14 7.42 -7.88
N TYR A 115 -9.95 8.14 -8.68
CA TYR A 115 -10.65 9.32 -8.20
C TYR A 115 -11.48 8.99 -6.94
N GLY A 116 -11.45 9.86 -5.93
CA GLY A 116 -12.02 9.61 -4.61
C GLY A 116 -11.02 9.07 -3.57
N LYS A 117 -10.02 8.28 -3.99
CA LYS A 117 -8.92 7.77 -3.15
C LYS A 117 -9.40 7.20 -1.81
N GLN A 118 -9.10 7.85 -0.68
CA GLN A 118 -9.50 7.43 0.66
C GLN A 118 -11.01 7.38 0.87
N ARG A 119 -11.81 8.16 0.12
CA ARG A 119 -13.28 8.10 0.19
C ARG A 119 -13.85 6.81 -0.38
N ASN A 120 -13.19 6.23 -1.39
CA ASN A 120 -13.54 4.90 -1.89
C ASN A 120 -13.29 3.83 -0.82
N ALA A 121 -12.15 3.92 -0.13
CA ALA A 121 -11.81 3.01 0.96
C ALA A 121 -12.77 3.15 2.16
N GLU A 122 -13.10 4.37 2.57
CA GLU A 122 -14.10 4.66 3.61
C GLU A 122 -15.45 4.00 3.30
N LEU A 123 -15.90 4.14 2.05
CA LEU A 123 -17.18 3.57 1.65
C LEU A 123 -17.13 2.03 1.57
N ALA A 124 -16.00 1.46 1.15
CA ALA A 124 -15.78 0.01 1.20
C ALA A 124 -15.80 -0.52 2.65
N PHE A 125 -15.25 0.23 3.61
CA PHE A 125 -15.35 -0.10 5.04
C PHE A 125 -16.80 -0.05 5.53
N ASN A 126 -17.57 0.95 5.11
CA ASN A 126 -19.00 1.03 5.43
C ASN A 126 -19.79 -0.15 4.84
N LEU A 127 -19.53 -0.53 3.59
CA LEU A 127 -20.16 -1.71 2.99
C LEU A 127 -19.87 -2.98 3.80
N VAL A 128 -18.61 -3.19 4.19
CA VAL A 128 -18.22 -4.34 5.02
C VAL A 128 -18.91 -4.30 6.38
N LYS A 129 -18.95 -3.13 7.02
CA LYS A 129 -19.64 -2.94 8.31
C LYS A 129 -21.13 -3.30 8.20
N GLU A 130 -21.83 -2.80 7.19
CA GLU A 130 -23.27 -3.06 7.01
C GLU A 130 -23.53 -4.52 6.61
N LEU A 131 -22.68 -5.13 5.78
CA LEU A 131 -22.77 -6.55 5.45
C LEU A 131 -22.63 -7.46 6.68
N ASN A 132 -21.91 -7.03 7.73
CA ASN A 132 -21.82 -7.78 8.99
C ASN A 132 -23.16 -7.91 9.74
N SER A 133 -24.20 -7.15 9.37
CA SER A 133 -25.56 -7.38 9.88
C SER A 133 -26.27 -8.58 9.24
N HIS A 134 -25.76 -9.08 8.11
CA HIS A 134 -26.31 -10.21 7.37
C HIS A 134 -25.43 -11.47 7.48
N THR A 135 -24.12 -11.33 7.34
CA THR A 135 -23.15 -12.44 7.45
C THR A 135 -21.76 -11.92 7.77
N LYS A 136 -20.83 -12.78 8.21
CA LYS A 136 -19.50 -12.33 8.60
C LYS A 136 -18.72 -11.80 7.39
N PHE A 137 -18.32 -10.53 7.43
CA PHE A 137 -17.45 -9.91 6.42
C PHE A 137 -16.20 -9.29 7.02
N VAL A 138 -15.09 -9.37 6.28
CA VAL A 138 -13.84 -8.68 6.57
C VAL A 138 -13.29 -8.01 5.31
N ILE A 139 -12.35 -7.09 5.50
CA ILE A 139 -11.67 -6.39 4.41
C ILE A 139 -10.19 -6.31 4.70
N GLY A 140 -9.39 -6.53 3.66
CA GLY A 140 -7.94 -6.44 3.70
C GLY A 140 -7.40 -5.74 2.46
N ALA A 141 -6.19 -5.20 2.57
CA ALA A 141 -5.51 -4.55 1.45
C ALA A 141 -4.39 -5.44 0.90
N LEU A 142 -4.34 -5.57 -0.42
CA LEU A 142 -3.22 -6.19 -1.12
C LEU A 142 -2.11 -5.14 -1.27
N ARG A 143 -1.34 -4.96 -0.19
CA ARG A 143 -0.23 -4.00 -0.08
C ARG A 143 0.94 -4.37 -1.00
N GLY A 144 1.53 -3.40 -1.70
CA GLY A 144 2.52 -3.61 -2.76
C GLY A 144 3.81 -4.32 -2.32
N HIS A 145 4.77 -3.57 -1.76
CA HIS A 145 6.07 -4.15 -1.39
C HIS A 145 6.01 -4.99 -0.11
N CYS A 146 6.98 -5.89 0.01
CA CYS A 146 7.07 -6.95 1.02
C CYS A 146 7.03 -6.49 2.48
N ASN A 147 7.40 -5.23 2.77
CA ASN A 147 7.44 -4.71 4.14
C ASN A 147 6.85 -3.29 4.30
N VAL A 148 5.96 -2.85 3.40
CA VAL A 148 5.24 -1.57 3.57
C VAL A 148 4.46 -1.55 4.89
N ALA A 149 3.85 -2.68 5.23
CA ALA A 149 3.19 -2.85 6.52
C ALA A 149 4.14 -2.63 7.69
N GLY A 150 5.38 -3.13 7.61
CA GLY A 150 6.35 -3.00 8.70
C GLY A 150 6.72 -1.56 8.98
N PHE A 151 6.95 -0.74 7.94
CA PHE A 151 7.16 0.69 8.12
C PHE A 151 5.96 1.33 8.84
N ASN A 152 4.73 1.03 8.41
CA ASN A 152 3.53 1.59 9.06
C ASN A 152 3.39 1.14 10.52
N GLN A 153 3.68 -0.12 10.83
CA GLN A 153 3.60 -0.67 12.19
C GLN A 153 4.62 0.02 13.10
N ILE A 154 5.88 0.12 12.66
CA ILE A 154 6.96 0.74 13.44
C ILE A 154 6.73 2.25 13.60
N ALA A 155 6.37 2.96 12.53
CA ALA A 155 6.09 4.39 12.60
C ALA A 155 4.91 4.68 13.54
N SER A 156 3.84 3.88 13.47
CA SER A 156 2.68 4.02 14.37
C SER A 156 3.04 3.74 15.83
N TYR A 157 3.85 2.71 16.07
CA TYR A 157 4.32 2.37 17.42
C TYR A 157 5.22 3.46 18.03
N LEU A 158 6.18 3.98 17.25
CA LEU A 158 7.17 4.94 17.75
C LEU A 158 6.63 6.37 17.83
N TYR A 159 5.80 6.77 16.86
CA TYR A 159 5.44 8.18 16.65
C TYR A 159 3.93 8.44 16.69
N GLY A 160 3.10 7.41 16.82
CA GLY A 160 1.65 7.53 16.84
C GLY A 160 1.00 7.65 15.46
N TYR A 161 1.78 7.68 14.36
CA TYR A 161 1.27 7.85 13.00
C TYR A 161 1.98 6.96 11.96
N PRO A 162 1.29 6.50 10.91
CA PRO A 162 1.78 5.41 10.05
C PRO A 162 2.73 5.82 8.91
N PHE A 163 2.75 7.09 8.49
CA PHE A 163 3.60 7.64 7.42
C PHE A 163 3.49 9.17 7.40
N GLY A 164 4.11 9.88 6.45
CA GLY A 164 3.89 11.33 6.27
C GLY A 164 4.21 12.15 7.54
N LEU A 165 5.35 11.82 8.14
CA LEU A 165 5.81 12.36 9.42
C LEU A 165 6.75 13.54 9.19
N ASP A 166 6.54 14.62 9.92
CA ASP A 166 7.46 15.76 9.98
C ASP A 166 8.01 15.93 11.42
N PHE A 167 9.33 16.13 11.52
CA PHE A 167 10.04 16.32 12.78
C PHE A 167 10.68 17.71 12.93
N SER A 168 10.41 18.64 12.01
CA SER A 168 11.02 20.00 11.99
C SER A 168 10.84 20.80 13.28
N ARG A 169 9.82 20.51 14.09
CA ARG A 169 9.56 21.15 15.39
C ARG A 169 10.14 20.41 16.61
N GLY A 170 10.90 19.35 16.38
CA GLY A 170 11.46 18.50 17.44
C GLY A 170 10.50 17.45 18.01
N TYR A 171 9.29 17.33 17.46
CA TYR A 171 8.30 16.30 17.79
C TYR A 171 7.54 15.86 16.53
N PRO A 172 7.00 14.63 16.46
CA PRO A 172 6.32 14.13 15.26
C PRO A 172 5.03 14.90 14.98
N ARG A 173 4.86 15.34 13.75
CA ARG A 173 3.63 15.90 13.19
C ARG A 173 3.17 15.03 12.02
N TYR A 174 1.86 14.91 11.84
CA TYR A 174 1.25 14.06 10.82
C TYR A 174 0.14 14.81 10.10
N ASN A 175 0.32 15.01 8.80
CA ASN A 175 -0.67 15.62 7.93
C ASN A 175 -0.48 15.16 6.47
N PRO A 176 -1.02 13.99 6.07
CA PRO A 176 -1.01 13.58 4.68
C PRO A 176 -1.73 14.60 3.79
N GLY A 177 -1.11 15.02 2.69
CA GLY A 177 -1.50 16.21 1.93
C GLY A 177 -0.54 17.39 2.13
N GLU A 178 0.26 17.38 3.19
CA GLU A 178 1.32 18.36 3.48
C GLU A 178 2.69 17.65 3.57
N PHE A 179 2.81 16.61 4.39
CA PHE A 179 4.10 15.96 4.68
C PHE A 179 4.36 14.65 3.91
N THR A 180 3.63 14.38 2.82
CA THR A 180 3.93 13.21 1.99
C THR A 180 4.93 13.54 0.89
N ALA A 181 5.68 12.53 0.43
CA ALA A 181 6.73 12.74 -0.59
C ALA A 181 6.21 13.46 -1.85
N VAL A 182 5.01 13.12 -2.31
CA VAL A 182 4.41 13.77 -3.49
C VAL A 182 4.08 15.23 -3.22
N ASP A 183 3.53 15.53 -2.04
CA ASP A 183 3.15 16.91 -1.70
C ASP A 183 4.41 17.78 -1.54
N LEU A 184 5.40 17.32 -0.76
CA LEU A 184 6.66 18.02 -0.52
C LEU A 184 7.45 18.29 -1.81
N LEU A 185 7.53 17.30 -2.71
CA LEU A 185 8.24 17.47 -3.99
C LEU A 185 7.47 18.34 -4.97
N ARG A 186 6.14 18.25 -5.00
CA ARG A 186 5.30 19.07 -5.91
C ARG A 186 5.36 20.55 -5.51
N GLU A 187 5.26 20.85 -4.22
CA GLU A 187 5.29 22.22 -3.69
C GLU A 187 6.72 22.79 -3.56
N LYS A 188 7.74 21.96 -3.80
CA LYS A 188 9.16 22.31 -3.66
C LYS A 188 9.53 22.76 -2.23
N ASP A 189 8.93 22.10 -1.22
CA ASP A 189 9.10 22.40 0.20
C ASP A 189 10.34 21.74 0.84
N VAL A 190 11.07 20.93 0.07
CA VAL A 190 12.28 20.21 0.50
C VAL A 190 13.47 20.59 -0.34
N ASP A 191 14.64 20.74 0.27
CA ASP A 191 15.89 21.14 -0.38
C ASP A 191 16.90 19.99 -0.56
N ALA A 192 16.60 18.80 -0.05
CA ALA A 192 17.38 17.58 -0.25
C ALA A 192 16.51 16.33 -0.02
N ALA A 193 16.93 15.18 -0.55
CA ALA A 193 16.24 13.90 -0.38
C ALA A 193 17.20 12.76 0.00
N LEU A 194 16.79 11.94 0.96
CA LEU A 194 17.37 10.62 1.22
C LEU A 194 16.35 9.55 0.83
N VAL A 195 16.68 8.76 -0.19
CA VAL A 195 15.85 7.66 -0.69
C VAL A 195 16.47 6.34 -0.29
N VAL A 196 15.69 5.47 0.35
CA VAL A 196 16.14 4.16 0.83
C VAL A 196 15.27 3.07 0.22
N SER A 197 15.88 2.15 -0.52
CA SER A 197 15.25 0.96 -1.10
C SER A 197 13.98 1.27 -1.92
N ALA A 198 14.00 2.36 -2.68
CA ALA A 198 12.87 2.82 -3.47
C ALA A 198 13.33 3.56 -4.73
N ASP A 199 12.61 3.33 -5.83
CA ASP A 199 12.86 4.00 -7.10
C ASP A 199 11.82 5.10 -7.37
N LEU A 200 11.92 6.21 -6.64
CA LEU A 200 10.97 7.33 -6.71
C LEU A 200 10.89 7.95 -8.11
N ALA A 201 12.01 8.07 -8.82
CA ALA A 201 12.03 8.66 -10.17
C ALA A 201 11.18 7.89 -11.19
N SER A 202 11.05 6.57 -11.03
CA SER A 202 10.18 5.75 -11.90
C SER A 202 8.72 5.72 -11.48
N HIS A 203 8.42 5.98 -10.20
CA HIS A 203 7.11 5.65 -9.61
C HIS A 203 6.33 6.87 -9.09
N LEU A 204 6.94 8.06 -9.04
CA LEU A 204 6.25 9.30 -8.71
C LEU A 204 5.75 10.05 -9.96
N PRO A 205 4.80 10.99 -9.82
CA PRO A 205 4.41 11.87 -10.91
C PRO A 205 5.62 12.62 -11.50
N ALA A 206 5.62 12.83 -12.82
CA ALA A 206 6.74 13.45 -13.53
C ALA A 206 7.25 14.76 -12.90
N PRO A 207 6.40 15.73 -12.50
CA PRO A 207 6.89 16.95 -11.85
C PRO A 207 7.65 16.71 -10.54
N CYS A 208 7.30 15.65 -9.79
CA CYS A 208 7.99 15.29 -8.56
C CYS A 208 9.36 14.67 -8.86
N ALA A 209 9.44 13.82 -9.89
CA ALA A 209 10.70 13.22 -10.34
C ALA A 209 11.65 14.25 -10.94
N GLU A 210 11.13 15.22 -11.70
CA GLU A 210 11.87 16.37 -12.23
C GLU A 210 12.49 17.18 -11.09
N TYR A 211 11.70 17.56 -10.09
CA TYR A 211 12.22 18.32 -8.95
C TYR A 211 13.20 17.50 -8.09
N LEU A 212 12.95 16.20 -7.91
CA LEU A 212 13.89 15.32 -7.22
C LEU A 212 15.28 15.31 -7.89
N ALA A 213 15.34 15.45 -9.22
CA ALA A 213 16.60 15.57 -9.96
C ALA A 213 17.26 16.96 -9.89
N GLU A 214 16.53 18.00 -9.43
CA GLU A 214 17.06 19.35 -9.23
C GLU A 214 17.73 19.53 -7.86
N ILE A 215 17.36 18.73 -6.85
CA ILE A 215 17.85 18.84 -5.48
C ILE A 215 18.90 17.76 -5.14
N PRO A 216 19.82 18.00 -4.18
CA PRO A 216 20.72 16.99 -3.66
C PRO A 216 19.98 15.73 -3.20
N THR A 217 20.18 14.64 -3.94
CA THR A 217 19.52 13.35 -3.67
C THR A 217 20.57 12.29 -3.36
N ILE A 218 20.39 11.63 -2.21
CA ILE A 218 21.18 10.48 -1.76
C ILE A 218 20.30 9.24 -1.89
N CYS A 219 20.81 8.19 -2.50
CA CYS A 219 20.10 6.92 -2.66
C CYS A 219 20.87 5.77 -2.03
N ILE A 220 20.17 4.98 -1.19
CA ILE A 220 20.64 3.69 -0.68
C ILE A 220 19.84 2.60 -1.41
N ASP A 221 20.48 1.91 -2.35
CA ASP A 221 19.80 0.89 -3.18
C ASP A 221 20.72 -0.30 -3.49
N ILE A 222 20.10 -1.45 -3.71
CA ILE A 222 20.75 -2.73 -4.04
C ILE A 222 21.01 -2.88 -5.54
N ALA A 223 20.36 -2.05 -6.37
CA ALA A 223 20.48 -2.14 -7.82
C ALA A 223 20.45 -0.75 -8.50
N PRO A 224 21.13 -0.59 -9.65
CA PRO A 224 20.96 0.59 -10.48
C PRO A 224 19.49 0.75 -10.93
N CYS A 225 18.93 1.92 -10.70
CA CYS A 225 17.59 2.34 -11.12
C CYS A 225 17.56 3.83 -11.50
N PRO A 226 16.51 4.35 -12.16
CA PRO A 226 16.38 5.77 -12.45
C PRO A 226 16.65 6.70 -11.26
N THR A 227 16.24 6.32 -10.05
CA THR A 227 16.57 7.12 -8.85
C THR A 227 18.07 7.16 -8.56
N THR A 228 18.79 6.05 -8.68
CA THR A 228 20.26 6.06 -8.55
C THR A 228 20.96 6.90 -9.62
N LEU A 229 20.37 7.01 -10.83
CA LEU A 229 20.95 7.79 -11.93
C LEU A 229 20.87 9.30 -11.70
N ILE A 230 19.81 9.77 -11.04
CA ILE A 230 19.64 11.19 -10.71
C ILE A 230 20.25 11.56 -9.36
N SER A 231 20.73 10.59 -8.58
CA SER A 231 21.28 10.81 -7.24
C SER A 231 22.70 11.33 -7.32
N GLU A 232 23.01 12.33 -6.49
CA GLU A 232 24.38 12.87 -6.34
C GLU A 232 25.28 11.88 -5.60
N VAL A 233 24.71 11.14 -4.65
CA VAL A 233 25.41 10.08 -3.90
C VAL A 233 24.60 8.80 -3.95
N VAL A 234 25.23 7.71 -4.38
CA VAL A 234 24.68 6.37 -4.31
C VAL A 234 25.49 5.55 -3.32
N LEU A 235 24.84 5.11 -2.25
CA LEU A 235 25.41 4.18 -1.27
C LEU A 235 24.85 2.78 -1.57
N PRO A 236 25.70 1.75 -1.61
CA PRO A 236 25.22 0.41 -1.88
C PRO A 236 24.37 -0.10 -0.71
N GLY A 237 23.17 -0.56 -1.01
CA GLY A 237 22.28 -1.21 -0.05
C GLY A 237 22.66 -2.66 0.21
N VAL A 238 22.32 -3.15 1.39
CA VAL A 238 22.38 -4.57 1.76
C VAL A 238 20.98 -5.17 1.59
N ILE A 239 20.88 -6.39 1.09
CA ILE A 239 19.58 -7.04 0.84
C ILE A 239 19.01 -7.61 2.14
N ASP A 240 18.03 -6.91 2.70
CA ASP A 240 17.30 -7.34 3.90
C ASP A 240 16.69 -8.75 3.72
N ALA A 241 16.75 -9.57 4.77
CA ALA A 241 16.31 -10.97 4.79
C ALA A 241 17.09 -11.94 3.88
N MET A 242 18.17 -11.49 3.22
CA MET A 242 19.10 -12.34 2.47
C MET A 242 20.52 -12.23 3.03
N GLU A 243 21.04 -11.00 3.14
CA GLU A 243 22.41 -10.64 3.54
C GLU A 243 22.49 -10.13 4.99
N CYS A 244 21.38 -9.64 5.53
CA CYS A 244 21.19 -9.33 6.94
C CYS A 244 19.84 -9.85 7.44
N ASP A 245 19.68 -9.93 8.76
CA ASP A 245 18.39 -10.31 9.33
C ASP A 245 17.35 -9.19 9.19
N GLY A 246 16.09 -9.52 9.47
CA GLY A 246 15.02 -8.54 9.35
C GLY A 246 13.67 -9.10 9.72
N THR A 247 12.75 -8.23 10.11
CA THR A 247 11.36 -8.58 10.37
C THR A 247 10.48 -7.93 9.31
N PHE A 248 9.74 -8.75 8.55
CA PHE A 248 8.78 -8.24 7.58
C PHE A 248 7.37 -8.51 8.08
N TYR A 249 6.51 -7.51 7.92
CA TYR A 249 5.08 -7.64 8.18
C TYR A 249 4.38 -7.96 6.87
N ARG A 250 3.65 -9.07 6.84
CA ARG A 250 2.85 -9.47 5.67
C ARG A 250 1.68 -8.50 5.47
N LEU A 251 0.98 -8.63 4.35
CA LEU A 251 -0.20 -7.82 3.99
C LEU A 251 -1.33 -7.82 5.06
N ASP A 252 -1.39 -8.85 5.90
CA ASP A 252 -2.31 -9.02 7.03
C ASP A 252 -1.66 -8.72 8.38
N ASP A 253 -0.57 -7.95 8.37
CA ASP A 253 0.15 -7.46 9.55
C ASP A 253 0.76 -8.56 10.45
N VAL A 254 0.87 -9.80 9.96
CA VAL A 254 1.60 -10.87 10.66
C VAL A 254 3.11 -10.65 10.52
N PRO A 255 3.86 -10.50 11.63
CA PRO A 255 5.30 -10.35 11.59
C PRO A 255 5.99 -11.69 11.31
N VAL A 256 6.98 -11.68 10.43
CA VAL A 256 7.82 -12.83 10.10
C VAL A 256 9.28 -12.38 10.22
N TYR A 257 10.02 -13.02 11.12
CA TYR A 257 11.45 -12.82 11.26
C TYR A 257 12.20 -13.71 10.26
N PHE A 258 13.16 -13.12 9.57
CA PHE A 258 14.02 -13.78 8.58
C PHE A 258 15.44 -13.82 9.09
N ARG A 259 16.07 -14.99 8.98
CA ARG A 259 17.50 -15.15 9.16
C ARG A 259 18.18 -15.11 7.79
N PRO A 260 19.30 -14.38 7.65
CA PRO A 260 20.01 -14.32 6.39
C PRO A 260 20.61 -15.68 6.07
N PHE A 261 20.77 -15.96 4.78
CA PHE A 261 21.46 -17.17 4.29
C PHE A 261 22.81 -16.84 3.64
N THR A 262 23.15 -15.56 3.55
CA THR A 262 24.45 -15.02 3.14
C THR A 262 24.77 -13.80 4.03
N SER A 263 25.93 -13.17 3.85
CA SER A 263 26.31 -11.94 4.58
C SER A 263 26.40 -10.76 3.64
N SER A 264 26.42 -9.54 4.20
CA SER A 264 26.76 -8.33 3.45
C SER A 264 28.05 -8.56 2.64
N PRO A 265 28.06 -8.20 1.34
CA PRO A 265 29.26 -8.28 0.51
C PRO A 265 30.23 -7.11 0.77
N PHE A 266 29.86 -6.14 1.60
CA PHE A 266 30.64 -4.94 1.88
C PHE A 266 31.39 -5.05 3.21
N SER A 267 32.63 -4.57 3.24
CA SER A 267 33.45 -4.56 4.46
C SER A 267 33.16 -3.40 5.42
N PHE A 268 32.33 -2.45 4.99
CA PHE A 268 32.06 -1.19 5.69
C PHE A 268 30.60 -1.03 6.12
N THR A 269 29.73 -1.99 5.80
CA THR A 269 28.34 -1.97 6.25
C THR A 269 27.81 -3.39 6.39
N GLU A 270 27.09 -3.65 7.49
CA GLU A 270 26.44 -4.93 7.75
C GLU A 270 24.96 -4.94 7.32
N SER A 271 24.33 -3.76 7.20
CA SER A 271 22.91 -3.61 6.85
C SER A 271 22.58 -2.18 6.41
N ASN A 272 21.38 -1.97 5.86
CA ASN A 272 20.88 -0.60 5.61
C ASN A 272 20.75 0.22 6.91
N GLU A 273 20.39 -0.44 8.02
CA GLU A 273 20.36 0.18 9.34
C GLU A 273 21.74 0.66 9.79
N ASP A 274 22.78 -0.17 9.61
CA ASP A 274 24.17 0.19 9.94
C ASP A 274 24.63 1.41 9.14
N THR A 275 24.39 1.42 7.82
CA THR A 275 24.66 2.59 6.98
C THR A 275 23.96 3.85 7.50
N LEU A 276 22.68 3.76 7.85
CA LEU A 276 21.92 4.89 8.42
C LEU A 276 22.47 5.35 9.78
N ARG A 277 22.92 4.43 10.64
CA ARG A 277 23.58 4.76 11.92
C ARG A 277 24.91 5.47 11.71
N GLN A 278 25.72 5.05 10.74
CA GLN A 278 26.97 5.73 10.39
C GLN A 278 26.72 7.17 9.92
N ILE A 279 25.72 7.39 9.06
CA ILE A 279 25.29 8.73 8.63
C ILE A 279 24.83 9.55 9.84
N PHE A 280 23.96 9.00 10.68
CA PHE A 280 23.44 9.66 11.87
C PHE A 280 24.56 10.12 12.81
N ASN A 281 25.54 9.24 13.09
CA ASN A 281 26.68 9.57 13.94
C ASN A 281 27.48 10.75 13.39
N ARG A 282 27.79 10.76 12.08
CA ARG A 282 28.49 11.88 11.43
C ARG A 282 27.72 13.20 11.52
N LEU A 283 26.40 13.17 11.37
CA LEU A 283 25.56 14.36 11.53
C LEU A 283 25.62 14.90 12.97
N THR A 284 25.60 14.02 13.98
CA THR A 284 25.70 14.46 15.39
C THR A 284 27.07 15.01 15.77
N GLU A 285 28.15 14.45 15.22
CA GLU A 285 29.52 14.97 15.40
C GLU A 285 29.67 16.35 14.75
N GLY A 286 29.17 16.52 13.52
CA GLY A 286 29.16 17.80 12.80
C GLY A 286 28.33 18.89 13.50
N ARG A 287 27.22 18.52 14.14
CA ARG A 287 26.43 19.47 14.95
C ARG A 287 27.14 19.89 16.24
N LYS A 288 27.90 19.00 16.89
CA LYS A 288 28.65 19.33 18.11
C LYS A 288 29.84 20.28 17.86
N SER A 289 30.38 20.28 16.64
CA SER A 289 31.46 21.19 16.22
C SER A 289 30.95 22.56 15.73
N SER A 290 29.65 22.73 15.46
CA SER A 290 29.02 24.02 15.17
C SER A 290 28.64 24.77 16.47
N PRO A 291 29.12 26.01 16.71
CA PRO A 291 28.84 26.74 17.96
C PRO A 291 27.37 27.13 18.19
N SER A 292 26.52 27.12 17.15
CA SER A 292 25.15 27.67 17.22
C SER A 292 24.09 26.69 17.73
N ASP A 293 24.33 25.38 17.72
CA ASP A 293 23.25 24.37 17.90
C ASP A 293 23.26 23.65 19.26
N ARG A 294 24.03 24.11 20.24
CA ARG A 294 24.09 23.52 21.59
C ARG A 294 22.78 23.58 22.40
N ARG A 295 21.67 24.10 21.85
CA ARG A 295 20.38 24.27 22.56
C ARG A 295 19.33 23.20 22.30
N LEU A 296 19.54 22.26 21.39
CA LEU A 296 18.51 21.26 21.01
C LEU A 296 18.85 19.81 21.41
N VAL A 297 19.86 19.60 22.24
CA VAL A 297 20.22 18.28 22.76
C VAL A 297 19.94 18.24 24.27
N ALA A 298 18.66 18.11 24.62
CA ALA A 298 18.17 17.67 25.93
C ALA A 298 16.86 16.94 25.73
#